data_AF-A0A1W2TPL9-F1
#
_entry.id   AF-A0A1W2TPL9-F1
#
_cell.length_a   1.000
_cell.length_b   1.000
_cell.length_c   1.000
_cell.angle_alpha   90.00
_cell.angle_beta   90.00
_cell.angle_gamma   90.00
#
_symmetry.space_group_name_H-M   'P 1'
#
loop_
_entity.id
_entity.type
_entity.pdbx_description
1 polymer ?
#
loop_
_entity_poly.entity_id
_entity_poly.type
_entity_poly.pdbx_seq_one_letter_code
_entity_poly.pdbx_strand_id
1 'polypeptide(L)'
;MKWLAERINDSQGTEIQGARQKFQLFDAICTSLGMTSARWETLVNSLYAEFEANQQQMTIDQETINNDRADLDARAQQTTAAQENVNKERAEVEASKQQLKLAQESFDKDKAKLKEDQRALIAVRTHLEERRVRLEEAQRSFTTAQDRHRADINDMFDQSLEAMTKSHQDIMDKIADQHKAEEDRRDLHDAEIEGLHRRHRVQMDALQERYDEAQAQICELEAGIEQASDIEAQASRERITRQIQRIATLEQQLNEAAAESEQHVAERQSLRGQLEQLNNTFADELDGERRSHEETQGLVSRLEEQLTQVKVDLVDRDQLNHILSADLTREKRSRGEAEALASELRTQLSQGQETLRSAMAESNRHKESLAKTESSLKTSQDRVKELEVQAGSKRRRDTSEGGREITIPAKRIRLPSDSPEARIWSTKVECLYRVLRQFRLICTPDANISLGEVVAKFLEAFGEQDHDEPLIDFVDDAPVGNWYCFQHLADHLMFSIRNTDALIEDDECYVHKDSCFQISNAKDVEGYGSIYCRLKEYSCQVKR
;
A
#
# COMPACT_ATOMS: atom_id res chain seq x y z
N MET A 1 149.46 114.26 27.78
CA MET A 1 150.81 114.78 28.12
C MET A 1 150.84 115.76 29.32
N LYS A 2 149.94 116.75 29.46
CA LYS A 2 149.95 117.67 30.64
C LYS A 2 149.68 116.99 32.00
N TRP A 3 148.81 115.98 32.06
CA TRP A 3 148.47 115.27 33.31
C TRP A 3 149.61 114.39 33.88
N LEU A 4 150.54 113.92 33.04
CA LEU A 4 151.69 113.12 33.47
C LEU A 4 152.89 113.97 33.91
N ALA A 5 152.97 115.22 33.42
CA ALA A 5 154.00 116.17 33.83
C ALA A 5 153.80 116.68 35.27
N GLU A 6 152.55 116.76 35.74
CA GLU A 6 152.22 117.27 37.08
C GLU A 6 152.49 116.29 38.23
N ARG A 7 152.61 114.98 37.96
CA ARG A 7 152.77 113.97 39.02
C ARG A 7 154.23 113.60 39.35
N ILE A 8 155.19 114.07 38.54
CA ILE A 8 156.62 113.75 38.67
C ILE A 8 157.37 114.79 39.51
N ASN A 9 156.78 115.95 39.82
CA ASN A 9 157.44 116.99 40.61
C ASN A 9 157.39 116.79 42.15
N ASP A 10 156.50 115.93 42.68
CA ASP A 10 156.16 115.96 44.11
C ASP A 10 156.46 114.67 44.92
N SER A 11 157.32 113.76 44.45
CA SER A 11 157.82 112.68 45.34
C SER A 11 159.32 112.47 45.24
N GLN A 12 160.03 112.82 46.32
CA GLN A 12 161.44 112.48 46.51
C GLN A 12 161.54 110.99 46.86
N GLY A 13 161.79 110.15 45.85
CA GLY A 13 161.98 108.71 46.02
C GLY A 13 162.56 108.07 44.75
N THR A 14 163.47 107.12 44.93
CA THR A 14 164.32 106.47 43.92
C THR A 14 163.59 105.82 42.73
N GLU A 15 162.26 105.69 42.76
CA GLU A 15 161.44 105.21 41.63
C GLU A 15 161.31 106.25 40.48
N ILE A 16 161.47 107.55 40.77
CA ILE A 16 161.38 108.60 39.73
C ILE A 16 162.58 108.60 38.78
N GLN A 17 163.76 108.14 39.21
CA GLN A 17 164.90 107.97 38.28
C GLN A 17 164.65 106.84 37.27
N GLY A 18 163.97 105.76 37.68
CA GLY A 18 163.57 104.67 36.78
C GLY A 18 162.48 105.08 35.78
N ALA A 19 161.50 105.88 36.22
CA ALA A 19 160.47 106.42 35.33
C ALA A 19 161.02 107.49 34.37
N ARG A 20 161.94 108.37 34.81
CA ARG A 20 162.65 109.31 33.92
C ARG A 20 163.52 108.57 32.90
N GLN A 21 164.21 107.50 33.29
CA GLN A 21 164.97 106.70 32.33
C GLN A 21 164.07 105.98 31.33
N LYS A 22 162.90 105.47 31.75
CA LYS A 22 161.93 104.85 30.82
C LYS A 22 161.30 105.87 29.86
N PHE A 23 161.02 107.09 30.32
CA PHE A 23 160.55 108.18 29.44
C PHE A 23 161.65 108.70 28.51
N GLN A 24 162.90 108.79 28.97
CA GLN A 24 164.03 109.12 28.11
C GLN A 24 164.35 108.01 27.10
N LEU A 25 164.17 106.74 27.47
CA LEU A 25 164.24 105.60 26.55
C LEU A 25 163.09 105.62 25.55
N PHE A 26 161.87 105.99 25.96
CA PHE A 26 160.75 106.12 25.06
C PHE A 26 160.93 107.29 24.08
N ASP A 27 161.38 108.46 24.55
CA ASP A 27 161.75 109.57 23.68
C ASP A 27 162.93 109.19 22.77
N ALA A 28 163.93 108.47 23.27
CA ALA A 28 165.05 107.99 22.45
C ALA A 28 164.61 106.97 21.38
N ILE A 29 163.67 106.08 21.69
CA ILE A 29 163.10 105.11 20.72
C ILE A 29 162.22 105.82 19.69
N CYS A 30 161.39 106.77 20.12
CA CYS A 30 160.60 107.61 19.20
C CYS A 30 161.50 108.44 18.29
N THR A 31 162.62 108.96 18.81
CA THR A 31 163.60 109.73 18.03
C THR A 31 164.45 108.82 17.12
N SER A 32 164.86 107.62 17.56
CA SER A 32 165.68 106.69 16.76
C SER A 32 164.89 106.01 15.63
N LEU A 33 163.57 105.90 15.76
CA LEU A 33 162.68 105.42 14.70
C LEU A 33 162.23 106.53 13.74
N GLY A 34 162.72 107.78 13.92
CA GLY A 34 162.31 108.93 13.09
C GLY A 34 160.81 109.20 13.17
N MET A 35 160.15 108.83 14.27
CA MET A 35 158.70 108.91 14.43
C MET A 35 158.34 110.21 15.15
N THR A 36 157.78 111.16 14.41
CA THR A 36 157.15 112.36 14.95
C THR A 36 155.79 112.02 15.58
N SER A 37 155.35 112.80 16.58
CA SER A 37 154.09 112.61 17.31
C SER A 37 152.86 112.33 16.43
N ALA A 38 152.81 112.91 15.22
CA ALA A 38 151.70 112.71 14.28
C ALA A 38 151.61 111.26 13.75
N ARG A 39 152.72 110.54 13.63
CA ARG A 39 152.77 109.19 13.03
C ARG A 39 152.32 108.10 14.01
N TRP A 40 152.41 108.36 15.33
CA TRP A 40 151.95 107.44 16.38
C TRP A 40 150.42 107.46 16.50
N GLU A 41 149.80 108.64 16.45
CA GLU A 41 148.34 108.78 16.45
C GLU A 41 147.70 108.09 15.24
N THR A 42 148.33 108.13 14.06
CA THR A 42 147.81 107.43 12.88
C THR A 42 147.82 105.90 13.06
N LEU A 43 148.87 105.34 13.68
CA LEU A 43 148.99 103.90 13.91
C LEU A 43 147.94 103.41 14.93
N VAL A 44 147.73 104.16 16.02
CA VAL A 44 146.73 103.82 17.04
C VAL A 44 145.33 103.90 16.48
N ASN A 45 145.01 104.96 15.73
CA ASN A 45 143.69 105.10 15.13
C ASN A 45 143.42 104.00 14.09
N SER A 46 144.44 103.56 13.35
CA SER A 46 144.35 102.41 12.44
C SER A 46 144.05 101.10 13.18
N LEU A 47 144.80 100.80 14.26
CA LEU A 47 144.61 99.57 15.03
C LEU A 47 143.27 99.56 15.79
N TYR A 48 142.81 100.72 16.25
CA TYR A 48 141.53 100.84 16.92
C TYR A 48 140.36 100.65 15.93
N ALA A 49 140.46 101.19 14.71
CA ALA A 49 139.49 100.94 13.66
C ALA A 49 139.44 99.44 13.24
N GLU A 50 140.59 98.77 13.17
CA GLU A 50 140.66 97.33 12.93
C GLU A 50 140.03 96.50 14.07
N PHE A 51 140.22 96.93 15.33
CA PHE A 51 139.59 96.29 16.47
C PHE A 51 138.07 96.44 16.47
N GLU A 52 137.55 97.66 16.22
CA GLU A 52 136.11 97.90 16.10
C GLU A 52 135.49 97.10 14.94
N ALA A 53 136.17 97.03 13.79
CA ALA A 53 135.72 96.22 12.65
C ALA A 53 135.66 94.72 12.99
N ASN A 54 136.66 94.19 13.69
CA ASN A 54 136.65 92.78 14.12
C ASN A 54 135.56 92.50 15.16
N GLN A 55 135.27 93.44 16.06
CA GLN A 55 134.19 93.29 17.04
C GLN A 55 132.82 93.30 16.36
N GLN A 56 132.62 94.16 15.36
CA GLN A 56 131.41 94.18 14.54
C GLN A 56 131.26 92.86 13.76
N GLN A 57 132.34 92.34 13.15
CA GLN A 57 132.31 91.08 12.42
C GLN A 57 131.94 89.89 13.33
N MET A 58 132.51 89.79 14.53
CA MET A 58 132.09 88.74 15.48
C MET A 58 130.61 88.83 15.85
N THR A 59 130.08 90.04 16.00
CA THR A 59 128.67 90.24 16.34
C THR A 59 127.77 89.75 15.19
N ILE A 60 128.14 90.08 13.96
CA ILE A 60 127.46 89.61 12.73
C ILE A 60 127.56 88.09 12.60
N ASP A 61 128.73 87.50 12.85
CA ASP A 61 128.93 86.05 12.79
C ASP A 61 128.10 85.34 13.89
N GLN A 62 128.02 85.92 15.08
CA GLN A 62 127.21 85.39 16.18
C GLN A 62 125.72 85.46 15.87
N GLU A 63 125.23 86.55 15.28
CA GLU A 63 123.85 86.66 14.79
C GLU A 63 123.56 85.64 13.68
N THR A 64 124.51 85.44 12.76
CA THR A 64 124.39 84.45 11.68
C THR A 64 124.30 83.03 12.25
N ILE A 65 125.16 82.67 13.21
CA ILE A 65 125.12 81.36 13.89
C ILE A 65 123.81 81.17 14.65
N ASN A 66 123.29 82.22 15.30
CA ASN A 66 122.02 82.14 16.00
C ASN A 66 120.84 81.94 15.03
N ASN A 67 120.86 82.61 13.88
CA ASN A 67 119.86 82.43 12.83
C ASN A 67 119.94 81.02 12.22
N ASP A 68 121.13 80.52 11.91
CA ASP A 68 121.33 79.16 11.39
C ASP A 68 120.87 78.09 12.39
N ARG A 69 121.09 78.31 13.70
CA ARG A 69 120.56 77.43 14.76
C ARG A 69 119.05 77.45 14.81
N ALA A 70 118.42 78.62 14.75
CA ALA A 70 116.97 78.73 14.73
C ALA A 70 116.35 78.04 13.49
N ASP A 71 117.00 78.18 12.33
CA ASP A 71 116.59 77.51 11.09
C ASP A 71 116.76 75.98 11.18
N LEU A 72 117.83 75.49 11.77
CA LEU A 72 118.04 74.06 12.01
C LEU A 72 117.02 73.48 13.00
N ASP A 73 116.74 74.20 14.09
CA ASP A 73 115.72 73.80 15.07
C ASP A 73 114.32 73.79 14.43
N ALA A 74 114.00 74.78 13.59
CA ALA A 74 112.75 74.82 12.84
C ALA A 74 112.63 73.63 11.86
N ARG A 75 113.71 73.28 11.16
CA ARG A 75 113.74 72.09 10.27
C ARG A 75 113.62 70.78 11.06
N ALA A 76 114.24 70.69 12.24
CA ALA A 76 114.11 69.53 13.11
C ALA A 76 112.66 69.35 13.61
N GLN A 77 111.99 70.46 13.98
CA GLN A 77 110.57 70.46 14.33
C GLN A 77 109.67 70.08 13.15
N GLN A 78 109.95 70.56 11.94
CA GLN A 78 109.21 70.15 10.75
C GLN A 78 109.38 68.66 10.43
N THR A 79 110.60 68.13 10.60
CA THR A 79 110.89 66.71 10.33
C THR A 79 110.20 65.80 11.34
N THR A 80 110.19 66.18 12.62
CA THR A 80 109.47 65.43 13.67
C THR A 80 107.96 65.46 13.45
N ALA A 81 107.38 66.64 13.15
CA ALA A 81 105.96 66.74 12.79
C ALA A 81 105.60 65.93 11.53
N ALA A 82 106.46 65.95 10.51
CA ALA A 82 106.27 65.12 9.32
C ALA A 82 106.33 63.62 9.65
N GLN A 83 107.24 63.21 10.52
CA GLN A 83 107.35 61.82 10.97
C GLN A 83 106.12 61.36 11.78
N GLU A 84 105.59 62.23 12.65
CA GLU A 84 104.35 61.97 13.38
C GLU A 84 103.16 61.83 12.44
N ASN A 85 103.04 62.69 11.42
CA ASN A 85 102.00 62.60 10.40
C ASN A 85 102.11 61.29 9.59
N VAL A 86 103.30 60.89 9.16
CA VAL A 86 103.51 59.61 8.47
C VAL A 86 103.16 58.42 9.36
N ASN A 87 103.49 58.47 10.65
CA ASN A 87 103.14 57.42 11.60
C ASN A 87 101.62 57.33 11.80
N LYS A 88 100.92 58.47 11.86
CA LYS A 88 99.47 58.55 11.94
C LYS A 88 98.80 57.99 10.68
N GLU A 89 99.24 58.40 9.50
CA GLU A 89 98.74 57.88 8.22
C GLU A 89 98.98 56.36 8.09
N ARG A 90 100.14 55.86 8.54
CA ARG A 90 100.40 54.41 8.57
C ARG A 90 99.42 53.67 9.48
N ALA A 91 99.12 54.21 10.65
CA ALA A 91 98.13 53.62 11.56
C ALA A 91 96.72 53.62 10.95
N GLU A 92 96.33 54.71 10.27
CA GLU A 92 95.03 54.82 9.57
C GLU A 92 94.91 53.84 8.40
N VAL A 93 95.99 53.66 7.62
CA VAL A 93 96.05 52.67 6.53
C VAL A 93 95.95 51.25 7.08
N GLU A 94 96.63 50.94 8.19
CA GLU A 94 96.59 49.61 8.79
C GLU A 94 95.20 49.30 9.38
N ALA A 95 94.55 50.28 10.03
CA ALA A 95 93.17 50.16 10.47
C ALA A 95 92.20 49.94 9.29
N SER A 96 92.39 50.67 8.20
CA SER A 96 91.58 50.52 6.98
C SER A 96 91.76 49.13 6.34
N LYS A 97 92.98 48.59 6.32
CA LYS A 97 93.24 47.22 5.85
C LYS A 97 92.54 46.18 6.71
N GLN A 98 92.54 46.35 8.04
CA GLN A 98 91.82 45.44 8.94
C GLN A 98 90.31 45.50 8.71
N GLN A 99 89.74 46.71 8.55
CA GLN A 99 88.32 46.86 8.21
C GLN A 99 87.97 46.21 6.86
N LEU A 100 88.83 46.36 5.85
CA LEU A 100 88.62 45.76 4.54
C LEU A 100 88.70 44.24 4.60
N LYS A 101 89.60 43.67 5.40
CA LYS A 101 89.67 42.23 5.65
C LYS A 101 88.41 41.70 6.33
N LEU A 102 87.92 42.39 7.36
CA LEU A 102 86.66 42.02 8.03
C LEU A 102 85.45 42.12 7.09
N ALA A 103 85.42 43.13 6.23
CA ALA A 103 84.37 43.28 5.22
C ALA A 103 84.42 42.16 4.17
N GLN A 104 85.62 41.74 3.75
CA GLN A 104 85.80 40.58 2.87
C GLN A 104 85.34 39.28 3.53
N GLU A 105 85.71 39.05 4.79
CA GLU A 105 85.26 37.88 5.56
C GLU A 105 83.74 37.86 5.75
N SER A 106 83.12 39.03 5.98
CA SER A 106 81.66 39.17 6.04
C SER A 106 81.00 38.88 4.69
N PHE A 107 81.53 39.44 3.60
CA PHE A 107 81.02 39.21 2.25
C PHE A 107 81.12 37.73 1.84
N ASP A 108 82.22 37.06 2.18
CA ASP A 108 82.40 35.64 1.89
C ASP A 108 81.42 34.76 2.70
N LYS A 109 81.11 35.12 3.95
CA LYS A 109 80.06 34.47 4.74
C LYS A 109 78.68 34.66 4.12
N ASP A 110 78.34 35.87 3.72
CA ASP A 110 77.05 36.17 3.08
C ASP A 110 76.90 35.43 1.73
N LYS A 111 77.99 35.35 0.96
CA LYS A 111 78.04 34.60 -0.30
C LYS A 111 77.90 33.09 -0.07
N ALA A 112 78.47 32.55 1.00
CA ALA A 112 78.29 31.14 1.36
C ALA A 112 76.83 30.85 1.76
N LYS A 113 76.23 31.73 2.56
CA LYS A 113 74.82 31.63 2.97
C LYS A 113 73.87 31.71 1.78
N LEU A 114 74.09 32.63 0.85
CA LEU A 114 73.28 32.74 -0.37
C LEU A 114 73.33 31.45 -1.21
N LYS A 115 74.50 30.79 -1.30
CA LYS A 115 74.62 29.50 -1.98
C LYS A 115 73.88 28.37 -1.26
N GLU A 116 73.85 28.39 0.07
CA GLU A 116 73.09 27.45 0.88
C GLU A 116 71.58 27.65 0.68
N ASP A 117 71.11 28.90 0.75
CA ASP A 117 69.71 29.25 0.50
C ASP A 117 69.26 28.87 -0.92
N GLN A 118 70.12 29.06 -1.93
CA GLN A 118 69.85 28.59 -3.29
C GLN A 118 69.68 27.07 -3.37
N ARG A 119 70.51 26.30 -2.67
CA ARG A 119 70.36 24.83 -2.61
C ARG A 119 69.08 24.42 -1.89
N ALA A 120 68.74 25.10 -0.79
CA ALA A 120 67.50 24.86 -0.07
C ALA A 120 66.27 25.15 -0.94
N LEU A 121 66.27 26.25 -1.69
CA LEU A 121 65.20 26.59 -2.64
C LEU A 121 65.05 25.55 -3.76
N ILE A 122 66.17 25.05 -4.30
CA ILE A 122 66.13 23.97 -5.30
C ILE A 122 65.50 22.71 -4.69
N ALA A 123 65.91 22.30 -3.48
CA ALA A 123 65.33 21.14 -2.81
C ALA A 123 63.83 21.28 -2.55
N VAL A 124 63.38 22.47 -2.12
CA VAL A 124 61.95 22.77 -1.93
C VAL A 124 61.19 22.68 -3.25
N ARG A 125 61.74 23.25 -4.34
CA ARG A 125 61.13 23.14 -5.67
C ARG A 125 61.00 21.68 -6.11
N THR A 126 62.04 20.86 -5.93
CA THR A 126 62.00 19.44 -6.29
C THR A 126 60.92 18.70 -5.49
N HIS A 127 60.85 18.93 -4.18
CA HIS A 127 59.83 18.32 -3.33
C HIS A 127 58.40 18.77 -3.70
N LEU A 128 58.21 20.03 -4.11
CA LEU A 128 56.91 20.51 -4.60
C LEU A 128 56.52 19.85 -5.92
N GLU A 129 57.47 19.66 -6.84
CA GLU A 129 57.21 18.98 -8.11
C GLU A 129 56.88 17.49 -7.91
N GLU A 130 57.60 16.81 -7.02
CA GLU A 130 57.27 15.43 -6.63
C GLU A 130 55.87 15.32 -6.02
N ARG A 131 55.48 16.27 -5.15
CA ARG A 131 54.12 16.32 -4.61
C ARG A 131 53.07 16.56 -5.68
N ARG A 132 53.35 17.45 -6.63
CA ARG A 132 52.45 17.72 -7.75
C ARG A 132 52.24 16.48 -8.61
N VAL A 133 53.31 15.76 -8.96
CA VAL A 133 53.22 14.50 -9.73
C VAL A 133 52.39 13.46 -8.97
N ARG A 134 52.62 13.26 -7.67
CA ARG A 134 51.81 12.34 -6.85
C ARG A 134 50.33 12.75 -6.80
N LEU A 135 50.05 14.05 -6.76
CA LEU A 135 48.68 14.55 -6.76
C LEU A 135 48.00 14.31 -8.12
N GLU A 136 48.71 14.54 -9.22
CA GLU A 136 48.22 14.22 -10.57
C GLU A 136 47.97 12.71 -10.75
N GLU A 137 48.85 11.85 -10.24
CA GLU A 137 48.66 10.38 -10.24
C GLU A 137 47.45 9.96 -9.38
N ALA A 138 47.31 10.52 -8.17
CA ALA A 138 46.17 10.27 -7.31
C ALA A 138 44.86 10.69 -7.99
N GLN A 139 44.85 11.85 -8.64
CA GLN A 139 43.68 12.35 -9.36
C GLN A 139 43.31 11.46 -10.55
N ARG A 140 44.29 10.98 -11.34
CA ARG A 140 44.04 10.02 -12.43
C ARG A 140 43.53 8.67 -11.91
N SER A 141 44.07 8.18 -10.80
CA SER A 141 43.60 6.91 -10.21
C SER A 141 42.17 7.04 -9.68
N PHE A 142 41.83 8.19 -9.08
CA PHE A 142 40.48 8.48 -8.60
C PHE A 142 39.47 8.56 -9.76
N THR A 143 39.77 9.29 -10.84
CA THR A 143 38.86 9.34 -12.01
C THR A 143 38.67 7.96 -12.62
N THR A 144 39.75 7.18 -12.75
CA THR A 144 39.67 5.80 -13.26
C THR A 144 38.80 4.91 -12.36
N ALA A 145 38.91 5.04 -11.04
CA ALA A 145 38.09 4.30 -10.09
C ALA A 145 36.61 4.73 -10.15
N GLN A 146 36.36 6.03 -10.30
CA GLN A 146 35.01 6.58 -10.46
C GLN A 146 34.35 6.08 -11.76
N ASP A 147 35.08 6.04 -12.86
CA ASP A 147 34.58 5.55 -14.14
C ASP A 147 34.25 4.05 -14.09
N ARG A 148 35.09 3.25 -13.41
CA ARG A 148 34.80 1.82 -13.15
C ARG A 148 33.56 1.64 -12.30
N HIS A 149 33.45 2.36 -11.18
CA HIS A 149 32.27 2.28 -10.32
C HIS A 149 30.99 2.70 -11.06
N ARG A 150 31.08 3.67 -11.98
CA ARG A 150 29.94 4.07 -12.81
C ARG A 150 29.57 3.00 -13.84
N ALA A 151 30.57 2.34 -14.44
CA ALA A 151 30.34 1.22 -15.35
C ALA A 151 29.69 0.03 -14.62
N ASP A 152 30.17 -0.33 -13.42
CA ASP A 152 29.61 -1.42 -12.61
C ASP A 152 28.15 -1.13 -12.20
N ILE A 153 27.84 0.11 -11.83
CA ILE A 153 26.45 0.53 -11.53
C ILE A 153 25.56 0.34 -12.77
N ASN A 154 26.01 0.79 -13.94
CA ASN A 154 25.22 0.69 -15.17
C ASN A 154 24.99 -0.77 -15.57
N ASP A 155 26.02 -1.62 -15.47
CA ASP A 155 25.91 -3.06 -15.75
C ASP A 155 24.92 -3.76 -14.80
N MET A 156 24.94 -3.39 -13.50
CA MET A 156 23.92 -3.87 -12.56
C MET A 156 22.51 -3.42 -12.91
N PHE A 157 22.33 -2.17 -13.37
CA PHE A 157 21.02 -1.68 -13.80
C PHE A 157 20.54 -2.42 -15.05
N ASP A 158 21.41 -2.65 -16.02
CA ASP A 158 21.07 -3.37 -17.26
C ASP A 158 20.68 -4.83 -16.95
N GLN A 159 21.44 -5.52 -16.10
CA GLN A 159 21.10 -6.87 -15.64
C GLN A 159 19.76 -6.92 -14.89
N SER A 160 19.51 -5.92 -14.02
CA SER A 160 18.23 -5.83 -13.31
C SER A 160 17.06 -5.53 -14.25
N LEU A 161 17.29 -4.73 -15.30
CA LEU A 161 16.27 -4.41 -16.30
C LEU A 161 15.95 -5.63 -17.16
N GLU A 162 16.97 -6.38 -17.59
CA GLU A 162 16.78 -7.65 -18.33
C GLU A 162 16.03 -8.68 -17.49
N ALA A 163 16.39 -8.85 -16.21
CA ALA A 163 15.70 -9.76 -15.30
C ALA A 163 14.23 -9.37 -15.09
N MET A 164 13.95 -8.07 -14.92
CA MET A 164 12.58 -7.56 -14.81
C MET A 164 11.78 -7.76 -16.09
N THR A 165 12.38 -7.50 -17.25
CA THR A 165 11.75 -7.67 -18.56
C THR A 165 11.41 -9.13 -18.81
N LYS A 166 12.33 -10.05 -18.49
CA LYS A 166 12.10 -11.49 -18.57
C LYS A 166 10.99 -11.96 -17.62
N SER A 167 11.01 -11.50 -16.37
CA SER A 167 9.95 -11.80 -15.41
C SER A 167 8.58 -11.26 -15.85
N HIS A 168 8.54 -10.09 -16.47
CA HIS A 168 7.30 -9.53 -17.02
C HIS A 168 6.79 -10.37 -18.19
N GLN A 169 7.67 -10.80 -19.09
CA GLN A 169 7.31 -11.71 -20.17
C GLN A 169 6.76 -13.04 -19.66
N ASP A 170 7.42 -13.66 -18.67
CA ASP A 170 6.95 -14.91 -18.06
C ASP A 170 5.56 -14.78 -17.41
N ILE A 171 5.24 -13.60 -16.85
CA ILE A 171 3.91 -13.31 -16.30
C ILE A 171 2.88 -13.17 -17.43
N MET A 172 3.22 -12.46 -18.50
CA MET A 172 2.33 -12.29 -19.65
C MET A 172 2.03 -13.63 -20.34
N ASP A 173 3.03 -14.50 -20.49
CA ASP A 173 2.85 -15.84 -21.06
C ASP A 173 1.94 -16.70 -20.17
N LYS A 174 2.11 -16.65 -18.83
CA LYS A 174 1.20 -17.33 -17.88
C LYS A 174 -0.24 -16.81 -17.96
N ILE A 175 -0.44 -15.51 -18.13
CA ILE A 175 -1.77 -14.92 -18.29
C ILE A 175 -2.40 -15.41 -19.60
N ALA A 176 -1.62 -15.47 -20.69
CA ALA A 176 -2.11 -15.99 -21.96
C ALA A 176 -2.51 -17.48 -21.86
N ASP A 177 -1.71 -18.31 -21.20
CA ASP A 177 -2.01 -19.72 -20.95
C ASP A 177 -3.27 -19.90 -20.08
N GLN A 178 -3.44 -19.06 -19.04
CA GLN A 178 -4.65 -19.06 -18.21
C GLN A 178 -5.89 -18.68 -19.01
N HIS A 179 -5.82 -17.62 -19.82
CA HIS A 179 -6.92 -17.22 -20.68
C HIS A 179 -7.32 -18.33 -21.66
N LYS A 180 -6.35 -19.02 -22.25
CA LYS A 180 -6.61 -20.15 -23.14
C LYS A 180 -7.28 -21.32 -22.40
N ALA A 181 -6.81 -21.65 -21.20
CA ALA A 181 -7.43 -22.69 -20.38
C ALA A 181 -8.86 -22.34 -19.93
N GLU A 182 -9.13 -21.06 -19.65
CA GLU A 182 -10.49 -20.58 -19.37
C GLU A 182 -11.40 -20.64 -20.60
N GLU A 183 -10.88 -20.31 -21.78
CA GLU A 183 -11.60 -20.41 -23.05
C GLU A 183 -11.96 -21.86 -23.36
N ASP A 184 -11.00 -22.80 -23.25
CA ASP A 184 -11.23 -24.23 -23.40
C ASP A 184 -12.28 -24.76 -22.38
N ARG A 185 -12.30 -24.23 -21.15
CA ARG A 185 -13.33 -24.56 -20.15
C ARG A 185 -14.72 -24.02 -20.52
N ARG A 186 -14.80 -22.83 -21.10
CA ARG A 186 -16.06 -22.25 -21.57
C ARG A 186 -16.61 -23.06 -22.74
N ASP A 187 -15.76 -23.40 -23.70
CA ASP A 187 -16.16 -24.24 -24.85
C ASP A 187 -16.69 -25.61 -24.41
N LEU A 188 -16.04 -26.25 -23.43
CA LEU A 188 -16.53 -27.49 -22.82
C LEU A 188 -17.88 -27.32 -22.13
N HIS A 189 -18.08 -26.22 -21.39
CA HIS A 189 -19.33 -25.93 -20.72
C HIS A 189 -20.47 -25.66 -21.69
N ASP A 190 -20.20 -24.89 -22.75
CA ASP A 190 -21.16 -24.60 -23.81
C ASP A 190 -21.55 -25.89 -24.55
N ALA A 191 -20.60 -26.78 -24.84
CA ALA A 191 -20.89 -28.08 -25.42
C ALA A 191 -21.76 -28.97 -24.50
N GLU A 192 -21.56 -28.90 -23.18
CA GLU A 192 -22.39 -29.62 -22.20
C GLU A 192 -23.82 -29.05 -22.16
N ILE A 193 -23.97 -27.73 -22.16
CA ILE A 193 -25.27 -27.05 -22.23
C ILE A 193 -26.00 -27.40 -23.53
N GLU A 194 -25.32 -27.38 -24.67
CA GLU A 194 -25.89 -27.82 -25.95
C GLU A 194 -26.32 -29.29 -25.92
N GLY A 195 -25.55 -30.15 -25.24
CA GLY A 195 -25.91 -31.55 -25.00
C GLY A 195 -27.17 -31.70 -24.15
N LEU A 196 -27.32 -30.89 -23.09
CA LEU A 196 -28.52 -30.84 -22.26
C LEU A 196 -29.74 -30.33 -23.02
N HIS A 197 -29.59 -29.23 -23.77
CA HIS A 197 -30.67 -28.69 -24.61
C HIS A 197 -31.14 -29.69 -25.67
N ARG A 198 -30.22 -30.44 -26.30
CA ARG A 198 -30.59 -31.52 -27.23
C ARG A 198 -31.39 -32.62 -26.54
N ARG A 199 -30.98 -33.07 -25.35
CA ARG A 199 -31.71 -34.08 -24.57
C ARG A 199 -33.10 -33.59 -24.16
N HIS A 200 -33.21 -32.37 -23.66
CA HIS A 200 -34.51 -31.77 -23.30
C HIS A 200 -35.41 -31.61 -24.52
N ARG A 201 -34.88 -31.22 -25.68
CA ARG A 201 -35.68 -31.13 -26.91
C ARG A 201 -36.26 -32.49 -27.30
N VAL A 202 -35.44 -33.54 -27.31
CA VAL A 202 -35.91 -34.91 -27.58
C VAL A 202 -36.98 -35.36 -26.58
N GLN A 203 -36.84 -35.03 -25.30
CA GLN A 203 -37.86 -35.32 -24.28
C GLN A 203 -39.16 -34.54 -24.51
N MET A 204 -39.06 -33.26 -24.88
CA MET A 204 -40.22 -32.43 -25.20
C MET A 204 -40.95 -32.94 -26.45
N ASP A 205 -40.21 -33.33 -27.49
CA ASP A 205 -40.78 -33.91 -28.71
C ASP A 205 -41.52 -35.22 -28.39
N ALA A 206 -40.93 -36.09 -27.56
CA ALA A 206 -41.57 -37.33 -27.13
C ALA A 206 -42.81 -37.11 -26.23
N LEU A 207 -42.79 -36.08 -25.39
CA LEU A 207 -43.96 -35.69 -24.59
C LEU A 207 -45.07 -35.10 -25.47
N GLN A 208 -44.71 -34.32 -26.50
CA GLN A 208 -45.65 -33.79 -27.47
C GLN A 208 -46.32 -34.91 -28.27
N GLU A 209 -45.54 -35.89 -28.75
CA GLU A 209 -46.08 -37.06 -29.45
C GLU A 209 -47.07 -37.83 -28.58
N ARG A 210 -46.74 -38.09 -27.31
CA ARG A 210 -47.66 -38.73 -26.35
C ARG A 210 -48.91 -37.90 -26.08
N TYR A 211 -48.77 -36.57 -26.02
CA TYR A 211 -49.91 -35.67 -25.84
C TYR A 211 -50.84 -35.73 -27.05
N ASP A 212 -50.28 -35.70 -28.26
CA ASP A 212 -51.03 -35.79 -29.52
C ASP A 212 -51.74 -37.16 -29.64
N GLU A 213 -51.07 -38.26 -29.27
CA GLU A 213 -51.67 -39.60 -29.19
C GLU A 213 -52.83 -39.67 -28.19
N ALA A 214 -52.64 -39.12 -26.99
CA ALA A 214 -53.69 -39.09 -25.96
C ALA A 214 -54.88 -38.24 -26.42
N GLN A 215 -54.62 -37.12 -27.09
CA GLN A 215 -55.67 -36.26 -27.62
C GLN A 215 -56.45 -36.94 -28.76
N ALA A 216 -55.77 -37.70 -29.63
CA ALA A 216 -56.43 -38.53 -30.64
C ALA A 216 -57.32 -39.61 -30.01
N GLN A 217 -56.84 -40.29 -28.97
CA GLN A 217 -57.65 -41.28 -28.24
C GLN A 217 -58.87 -40.65 -27.57
N ILE A 218 -58.73 -39.45 -26.99
CA ILE A 218 -59.88 -38.72 -26.43
C ILE A 218 -60.91 -38.43 -27.52
N CYS A 219 -60.50 -37.92 -28.69
CA CYS A 219 -61.42 -37.66 -29.79
C CYS A 219 -62.12 -38.94 -30.30
N GLU A 220 -61.40 -40.07 -30.38
CA GLU A 220 -62.01 -41.36 -30.73
C GLU A 220 -63.04 -41.83 -29.69
N LEU A 221 -62.73 -41.68 -28.39
CA LEU A 221 -63.64 -42.04 -27.31
C LEU A 221 -64.87 -41.12 -27.28
N GLU A 222 -64.69 -39.81 -27.46
CA GLU A 222 -65.78 -38.84 -27.55
C GLU A 222 -66.72 -39.17 -28.71
N ALA A 223 -66.16 -39.46 -29.90
CA ALA A 223 -66.95 -39.90 -31.05
C ALA A 223 -67.68 -41.23 -30.80
N GLY A 224 -67.02 -42.18 -30.12
CA GLY A 224 -67.64 -43.45 -29.73
C GLY A 224 -68.79 -43.29 -28.73
N ILE A 225 -68.64 -42.39 -27.75
CA ILE A 225 -69.69 -42.05 -26.79
C ILE A 225 -70.88 -41.37 -27.49
N GLU A 226 -70.61 -40.42 -28.38
CA GLU A 226 -71.65 -39.74 -29.16
C GLU A 226 -72.43 -40.75 -30.01
N GLN A 227 -71.74 -41.64 -30.72
CA GLN A 227 -72.37 -42.69 -31.52
C GLN A 227 -73.20 -43.66 -30.66
N ALA A 228 -72.68 -44.07 -29.49
CA ALA A 228 -73.43 -44.94 -28.57
C ALA A 228 -74.69 -44.25 -28.03
N SER A 229 -74.58 -42.96 -27.67
CA SER A 229 -75.71 -42.13 -27.24
C SER A 229 -76.78 -42.01 -28.33
N ASP A 230 -76.37 -41.82 -29.59
CA ASP A 230 -77.30 -41.74 -30.72
C ASP A 230 -78.02 -43.08 -30.97
N ILE A 231 -77.30 -44.20 -30.88
CA ILE A 231 -77.89 -45.54 -30.99
C ILE A 231 -78.91 -45.77 -29.85
N GLU A 232 -78.58 -45.40 -28.62
CA GLU A 232 -79.50 -45.53 -27.49
C GLU A 232 -80.72 -44.59 -27.60
N ALA A 233 -80.51 -43.37 -28.08
CA ALA A 233 -81.58 -42.42 -28.39
C ALA A 233 -82.49 -42.95 -29.51
N GLN A 234 -81.93 -43.61 -30.52
CA GLN A 234 -82.71 -44.23 -31.58
C GLN A 234 -83.49 -45.46 -31.07
N ALA A 235 -82.83 -46.34 -30.32
CA ALA A 235 -83.47 -47.52 -29.74
C ALA A 235 -84.61 -47.15 -28.77
N SER A 236 -84.43 -46.10 -27.98
CA SER A 236 -85.47 -45.58 -27.08
C SER A 236 -86.63 -44.96 -27.87
N ARG A 237 -86.37 -44.18 -28.93
CA ARG A 237 -87.42 -43.67 -29.83
C ARG A 237 -88.21 -44.79 -30.49
N GLU A 238 -87.55 -45.84 -30.97
CA GLU A 238 -88.22 -47.00 -31.55
C GLU A 238 -89.08 -47.73 -30.52
N ARG A 239 -88.57 -47.91 -29.30
CA ARG A 239 -89.32 -48.53 -28.19
C ARG A 239 -90.58 -47.72 -27.86
N ILE A 240 -90.45 -46.40 -27.73
CA ILE A 240 -91.58 -45.49 -27.50
C ILE A 240 -92.58 -45.56 -28.66
N THR A 241 -92.10 -45.58 -29.90
CA THR A 241 -92.96 -45.68 -31.09
C THR A 241 -93.76 -46.98 -31.10
N ARG A 242 -93.12 -48.12 -30.77
CA ARG A 242 -93.81 -49.41 -30.63
C ARG A 242 -94.83 -49.40 -29.50
N GLN A 243 -94.52 -48.75 -28.37
CA GLN A 243 -95.46 -48.58 -27.26
C GLN A 243 -96.68 -47.74 -27.67
N ILE A 244 -96.47 -46.62 -28.38
CA ILE A 244 -97.56 -45.80 -28.91
C ILE A 244 -98.42 -46.62 -29.88
N GLN A 245 -97.83 -47.38 -30.79
CA GLN A 245 -98.57 -48.27 -31.70
C GLN A 245 -99.38 -49.33 -30.95
N ARG A 246 -98.81 -49.91 -29.89
CA ARG A 246 -99.50 -50.89 -29.03
C ARG A 246 -100.66 -50.25 -28.28
N ILE A 247 -100.49 -49.03 -27.77
CA ILE A 247 -101.58 -48.28 -27.13
C ILE A 247 -102.69 -47.99 -28.15
N ALA A 248 -102.36 -47.53 -29.35
CA ALA A 248 -103.35 -47.28 -30.40
C ALA A 248 -104.13 -48.55 -30.81
N THR A 249 -103.45 -49.70 -30.90
CA THR A 249 -104.14 -50.99 -31.16
C THR A 249 -105.01 -51.44 -29.99
N LEU A 250 -104.56 -51.23 -28.74
CA LEU A 250 -105.38 -51.52 -27.55
C LEU A 250 -106.60 -50.58 -27.47
N GLU A 251 -106.46 -49.30 -27.81
CA GLU A 251 -107.58 -48.36 -27.89
C GLU A 251 -108.58 -48.78 -28.96
N GLN A 252 -108.11 -49.23 -30.12
CA GLN A 252 -108.98 -49.78 -31.17
C GLN A 252 -109.73 -51.02 -30.66
N GLN A 253 -109.01 -51.99 -30.06
CA GLN A 253 -109.63 -53.18 -29.48
C GLN A 253 -110.63 -52.86 -28.38
N LEU A 254 -110.35 -51.84 -27.56
CA LEU A 254 -111.26 -51.38 -26.51
C LEU A 254 -112.53 -50.77 -27.13
N ASN A 255 -112.39 -49.98 -28.20
CA ASN A 255 -113.54 -49.40 -28.90
C ASN A 255 -114.37 -50.48 -29.61
N GLU A 256 -113.73 -51.48 -30.21
CA GLU A 256 -114.39 -52.66 -30.79
C GLU A 256 -115.14 -53.45 -29.71
N ALA A 257 -114.49 -53.74 -28.58
CA ALA A 257 -115.13 -54.41 -27.44
C ALA A 257 -116.26 -53.59 -26.81
N ALA A 258 -116.15 -52.25 -26.80
CA ALA A 258 -117.21 -51.36 -26.35
C ALA A 258 -118.41 -51.40 -27.31
N ALA A 259 -118.16 -51.40 -28.63
CA ALA A 259 -119.21 -51.55 -29.64
C ALA A 259 -119.88 -52.93 -29.59
N GLU A 260 -119.10 -54.01 -29.41
CA GLU A 260 -119.62 -55.37 -29.16
C GLU A 260 -120.44 -55.44 -27.87
N SER A 261 -119.98 -54.77 -26.80
CA SER A 261 -120.73 -54.68 -25.54
C SER A 261 -122.03 -53.91 -25.72
N GLU A 262 -122.04 -52.80 -26.45
CA GLU A 262 -123.26 -52.05 -26.78
C GLU A 262 -124.21 -52.90 -27.64
N GLN A 263 -123.69 -53.65 -28.62
CA GLN A 263 -124.45 -54.61 -29.39
C GLN A 263 -125.04 -55.70 -28.49
N HIS A 264 -124.27 -56.28 -27.58
CA HIS A 264 -124.76 -57.27 -26.63
C HIS A 264 -125.75 -56.69 -25.62
N VAL A 265 -125.64 -55.42 -25.25
CA VAL A 265 -126.65 -54.74 -24.42
C VAL A 265 -127.93 -54.53 -25.21
N ALA A 266 -127.85 -54.14 -26.49
CA ALA A 266 -129.00 -54.02 -27.38
C ALA A 266 -129.66 -55.39 -27.63
N GLU A 267 -128.87 -56.44 -27.88
CA GLU A 267 -129.32 -57.83 -27.98
C GLU A 267 -129.94 -58.30 -26.67
N ARG A 268 -129.36 -57.99 -25.50
CA ARG A 268 -129.95 -58.29 -24.19
C ARG A 268 -131.25 -57.53 -23.97
N GLN A 269 -131.37 -56.28 -24.39
CA GLN A 269 -132.62 -55.52 -24.28
C GLN A 269 -133.69 -56.07 -25.23
N SER A 270 -133.31 -56.47 -26.44
CA SER A 270 -134.18 -57.16 -27.40
C SER A 270 -134.63 -58.53 -26.87
N LEU A 271 -133.70 -59.35 -26.38
CA LEU A 271 -133.96 -60.63 -25.72
C LEU A 271 -134.77 -60.43 -24.44
N ARG A 272 -134.59 -59.33 -23.69
CA ARG A 272 -135.41 -59.00 -22.52
C ARG A 272 -136.82 -58.62 -22.92
N GLY A 273 -137.01 -57.87 -24.01
CA GLY A 273 -138.34 -57.59 -24.58
C GLY A 273 -139.02 -58.85 -25.12
N GLN A 274 -138.26 -59.76 -25.74
CA GLN A 274 -138.74 -61.08 -26.15
C GLN A 274 -139.06 -61.98 -24.95
N LEU A 275 -138.23 -61.94 -23.89
CA LEU A 275 -138.46 -62.62 -22.62
C LEU A 275 -139.63 -62.05 -21.85
N GLU A 276 -139.92 -60.76 -21.93
CA GLU A 276 -141.07 -60.12 -21.28
C GLU A 276 -142.39 -60.43 -22.03
N GLN A 277 -142.32 -60.61 -23.35
CA GLN A 277 -143.40 -61.20 -24.16
C GLN A 277 -143.58 -62.70 -23.88
N LEU A 278 -142.49 -63.46 -23.72
CA LEU A 278 -142.52 -64.87 -23.34
C LEU A 278 -142.99 -65.06 -21.89
N ASN A 279 -142.58 -64.22 -20.95
CA ASN A 279 -142.91 -64.34 -19.53
C ASN A 279 -144.39 -64.01 -19.25
N ASN A 280 -145.02 -63.16 -20.07
CA ASN A 280 -146.46 -62.94 -20.05
C ASN A 280 -147.27 -64.05 -20.75
N THR A 281 -146.61 -64.97 -21.46
CA THR A 281 -147.26 -66.13 -22.12
C THR A 281 -146.91 -67.48 -21.47
N PHE A 282 -145.80 -67.57 -20.73
CA PHE A 282 -145.32 -68.77 -20.03
C PHE A 282 -145.71 -68.82 -18.54
N ALA A 283 -146.25 -67.76 -17.97
CA ALA A 283 -146.76 -67.77 -16.58
C ALA A 283 -148.03 -68.63 -16.39
N ASP A 284 -148.64 -69.12 -17.48
CA ASP A 284 -149.79 -70.05 -17.45
C ASP A 284 -149.44 -71.51 -17.81
N GLU A 285 -148.22 -71.84 -18.26
CA GLU A 285 -147.83 -73.23 -18.56
C GLU A 285 -146.49 -73.60 -17.91
N LEU A 286 -146.65 -74.08 -16.69
CA LEU A 286 -145.69 -74.71 -15.77
C LEU A 286 -144.69 -75.70 -16.38
N ASP A 287 -143.57 -75.79 -15.65
CA ASP A 287 -142.76 -76.99 -15.38
C ASP A 287 -142.04 -77.70 -16.53
N GLY A 288 -140.72 -77.49 -16.62
CA GLY A 288 -139.84 -78.27 -17.48
C GLY A 288 -138.34 -77.98 -17.30
N GLU A 289 -137.79 -78.43 -16.17
CA GLU A 289 -136.39 -78.83 -15.91
C GLU A 289 -135.17 -78.23 -16.68
N ARG A 290 -134.20 -77.77 -15.87
CA ARG A 290 -132.75 -78.07 -15.93
C ARG A 290 -132.07 -78.26 -17.31
N ARG A 291 -131.21 -77.29 -17.66
CA ARG A 291 -129.75 -77.39 -17.92
C ARG A 291 -129.30 -76.30 -18.90
N SER A 292 -128.25 -75.55 -18.56
CA SER A 292 -127.07 -75.47 -19.42
C SER A 292 -125.89 -74.92 -18.62
N HIS A 293 -124.95 -75.82 -18.36
CA HIS A 293 -123.72 -75.65 -17.61
C HIS A 293 -122.56 -75.72 -18.63
N GLU A 294 -122.63 -74.89 -19.68
CA GLU A 294 -121.64 -74.83 -20.77
C GLU A 294 -121.04 -73.42 -20.98
N GLU A 295 -121.61 -72.35 -20.40
CA GLU A 295 -121.04 -70.99 -20.51
C GLU A 295 -119.94 -70.67 -19.48
N THR A 296 -119.82 -71.46 -18.40
CA THR A 296 -118.81 -71.23 -17.36
C THR A 296 -117.45 -71.85 -17.68
N GLN A 297 -117.39 -72.86 -18.55
CA GLN A 297 -116.15 -73.55 -18.90
C GLN A 297 -115.31 -72.77 -19.93
N GLY A 298 -115.94 -72.03 -20.85
CA GLY A 298 -115.26 -71.15 -21.81
C GLY A 298 -114.73 -69.83 -21.23
N LEU A 299 -115.21 -69.43 -20.04
CA LEU A 299 -114.69 -68.29 -19.29
C LEU A 299 -113.47 -68.67 -18.44
N VAL A 300 -113.43 -69.90 -17.91
CA VAL A 300 -112.28 -70.40 -17.13
C VAL A 300 -111.06 -70.60 -18.03
N SER A 301 -111.20 -71.19 -19.22
CA SER A 301 -110.06 -71.38 -20.14
C SER A 301 -109.47 -70.05 -20.65
N ARG A 302 -110.30 -69.02 -20.87
CA ARG A 302 -109.81 -67.68 -21.26
C ARG A 302 -109.09 -66.97 -20.11
N LEU A 303 -109.53 -67.16 -18.87
CA LEU A 303 -108.86 -66.61 -17.70
C LEU A 303 -107.55 -67.35 -17.39
N GLU A 304 -107.47 -68.66 -17.62
CA GLU A 304 -106.21 -69.43 -17.47
C GLU A 304 -105.16 -69.00 -18.50
N GLU A 305 -105.57 -68.74 -19.75
CA GLU A 305 -104.67 -68.28 -20.82
C GLU A 305 -104.16 -66.85 -20.55
N GLN A 306 -105.03 -65.95 -20.06
CA GLN A 306 -104.64 -64.62 -19.59
C GLN A 306 -103.71 -64.69 -18.37
N LEU A 307 -103.91 -65.64 -17.45
CA LEU A 307 -103.06 -65.82 -16.29
C LEU A 307 -101.65 -66.31 -16.68
N THR A 308 -101.54 -67.20 -17.68
CA THR A 308 -100.24 -67.61 -18.23
C THR A 308 -99.52 -66.48 -18.94
N GLN A 309 -100.23 -65.62 -19.69
CA GLN A 309 -99.62 -64.46 -20.34
C GLN A 309 -99.10 -63.44 -19.30
N VAL A 310 -99.88 -63.18 -18.25
CA VAL A 310 -99.45 -62.28 -17.16
C VAL A 310 -98.25 -62.84 -16.38
N LYS A 311 -98.12 -64.17 -16.25
CA LYS A 311 -96.94 -64.80 -15.63
C LYS A 311 -95.68 -64.66 -16.49
N VAL A 312 -95.79 -64.74 -17.82
CA VAL A 312 -94.66 -64.50 -18.72
C VAL A 312 -94.24 -63.03 -18.67
N ASP A 313 -95.20 -62.11 -18.72
CA ASP A 313 -94.94 -60.66 -18.61
C ASP A 313 -94.32 -60.28 -17.25
N LEU A 314 -94.65 -60.99 -16.17
CA LEU A 314 -94.03 -60.82 -14.85
C LEU A 314 -92.57 -61.31 -14.80
N VAL A 315 -92.26 -62.44 -15.45
CA VAL A 315 -90.87 -62.95 -15.53
C VAL A 315 -90.00 -62.01 -16.36
N ASP A 316 -90.50 -61.48 -17.47
CA ASP A 316 -89.78 -60.50 -18.30
C ASP A 316 -89.56 -59.18 -17.53
N ARG A 317 -90.52 -58.77 -16.71
CA ARG A 317 -90.38 -57.59 -15.83
C ARG A 317 -89.33 -57.80 -14.73
N ASP A 318 -89.24 -59.00 -14.15
CA ASP A 318 -88.21 -59.32 -13.15
C ASP A 318 -86.81 -59.41 -13.77
N GLN A 319 -86.68 -59.90 -15.01
CA GLN A 319 -85.41 -59.85 -15.75
C GLN A 319 -84.99 -58.41 -16.07
N LEU A 320 -85.93 -57.56 -16.49
CA LEU A 320 -85.70 -56.13 -16.72
C LEU A 320 -85.28 -55.41 -15.44
N ASN A 321 -85.93 -55.71 -14.30
CA ASN A 321 -85.54 -55.18 -13.00
C ASN A 321 -84.13 -55.63 -12.59
N HIS A 322 -83.74 -56.87 -12.90
CA HIS A 322 -82.40 -57.35 -12.62
C HIS A 322 -81.33 -56.63 -13.46
N ILE A 323 -81.59 -56.41 -14.75
CA ILE A 323 -80.69 -55.64 -15.64
C ILE A 323 -80.58 -54.19 -15.17
N LEU A 324 -81.72 -53.53 -14.88
CA LEU A 324 -81.74 -52.18 -14.32
C LEU A 324 -80.99 -52.08 -13.00
N SER A 325 -81.11 -53.08 -12.13
CA SER A 325 -80.37 -53.10 -10.85
C SER A 325 -78.85 -53.24 -11.07
N ALA A 326 -78.44 -54.05 -12.05
CA ALA A 326 -77.03 -54.25 -12.40
C ALA A 326 -76.42 -52.98 -13.01
N ASP A 327 -77.12 -52.33 -13.95
CA ASP A 327 -76.69 -51.08 -14.57
C ASP A 327 -76.63 -49.94 -13.54
N LEU A 328 -77.62 -49.84 -12.65
CA LEU A 328 -77.60 -48.86 -11.56
C LEU A 328 -76.42 -49.08 -10.60
N THR A 329 -76.03 -50.34 -10.32
CA THR A 329 -74.83 -50.62 -9.51
C THR A 329 -73.54 -50.31 -10.26
N ARG A 330 -73.50 -50.47 -11.59
CA ARG A 330 -72.35 -50.12 -12.42
C ARG A 330 -72.15 -48.61 -12.49
N GLU A 331 -73.23 -47.86 -12.67
CA GLU A 331 -73.23 -46.40 -12.70
C GLU A 331 -72.87 -45.81 -11.32
N LYS A 332 -73.33 -46.42 -10.22
CA LYS A 332 -72.90 -46.04 -8.87
C LYS A 332 -71.40 -46.24 -8.64
N ARG A 333 -70.80 -47.31 -9.21
CA ARG A 333 -69.35 -47.52 -9.12
C ARG A 333 -68.58 -46.52 -9.96
N SER A 334 -68.97 -46.29 -11.22
CA SER A 334 -68.29 -45.30 -12.07
C SER A 334 -68.41 -43.88 -11.51
N ARG A 335 -69.56 -43.53 -10.92
CA ARG A 335 -69.72 -42.26 -10.20
C ARG A 335 -68.85 -42.17 -8.95
N GLY A 336 -68.73 -43.24 -8.18
CA GLY A 336 -67.82 -43.29 -7.03
C GLY A 336 -66.35 -43.12 -7.41
N GLU A 337 -65.92 -43.73 -8.52
CA GLU A 337 -64.57 -43.57 -9.08
C GLU A 337 -64.34 -42.14 -9.60
N ALA A 338 -65.32 -41.55 -10.28
CA ALA A 338 -65.26 -40.17 -10.74
C ALA A 338 -65.25 -39.16 -9.57
N GLU A 339 -66.01 -39.39 -8.50
CA GLU A 339 -66.01 -38.56 -7.29
C GLU A 339 -64.68 -38.68 -6.54
N ALA A 340 -64.05 -39.87 -6.51
CA ALA A 340 -62.72 -40.07 -5.94
C ALA A 340 -61.63 -39.32 -6.73
N LEU A 341 -61.63 -39.42 -8.06
CA LEU A 341 -60.74 -38.66 -8.94
C LEU A 341 -60.94 -37.14 -8.79
N ALA A 342 -62.19 -36.67 -8.70
CA ALA A 342 -62.49 -35.27 -8.49
C ALA A 342 -62.00 -34.77 -7.11
N SER A 343 -62.08 -35.60 -6.07
CA SER A 343 -61.54 -35.31 -4.73
C SER A 343 -60.01 -35.22 -4.75
N GLU A 344 -59.34 -36.13 -5.45
CA GLU A 344 -57.89 -36.14 -5.58
C GLU A 344 -57.38 -34.92 -6.36
N LEU A 345 -58.00 -34.59 -7.50
CA LEU A 345 -57.68 -33.38 -8.26
C LEU A 345 -57.91 -32.10 -7.46
N ARG A 346 -58.97 -32.03 -6.64
CA ARG A 346 -59.20 -30.87 -5.74
C ARG A 346 -58.09 -30.73 -4.69
N THR A 347 -57.59 -31.85 -4.17
CA THR A 347 -56.52 -31.86 -3.17
C THR A 347 -55.19 -31.46 -3.79
N GLN A 348 -54.87 -31.96 -4.99
CA GLN A 348 -53.70 -31.52 -5.75
C GLN A 348 -53.78 -30.04 -6.11
N LEU A 349 -54.96 -29.54 -6.51
CA LEU A 349 -55.17 -28.13 -6.80
C LEU A 349 -55.00 -27.26 -5.56
N SER A 350 -55.49 -27.69 -4.39
CA SER A 350 -55.30 -26.94 -3.14
C SER A 350 -53.83 -26.92 -2.71
N GLN A 351 -53.11 -28.03 -2.85
CA GLN A 351 -51.67 -28.10 -2.58
C GLN A 351 -50.87 -27.20 -3.53
N GLY A 352 -51.23 -27.18 -4.82
CA GLY A 352 -50.63 -26.27 -5.80
C GLY A 352 -50.90 -24.80 -5.47
N GLN A 353 -52.12 -24.46 -5.04
CA GLN A 353 -52.47 -23.12 -4.59
C GLN A 353 -51.72 -22.69 -3.32
N GLU A 354 -51.55 -23.59 -2.36
CA GLU A 354 -50.77 -23.34 -1.13
C GLU A 354 -49.30 -23.08 -1.46
N THR A 355 -48.73 -23.90 -2.34
CA THR A 355 -47.34 -23.76 -2.83
C THR A 355 -47.14 -22.43 -3.55
N LEU A 356 -48.09 -22.05 -4.41
CA LEU A 356 -48.07 -20.76 -5.11
C LEU A 356 -48.17 -19.58 -4.13
N ARG A 357 -49.02 -19.67 -3.10
CA ARG A 357 -49.12 -18.64 -2.05
C ARG A 357 -47.82 -18.52 -1.26
N SER A 358 -47.17 -19.64 -0.91
CA SER A 358 -45.88 -19.64 -0.23
C SER A 358 -44.80 -18.98 -1.09
N ALA A 359 -44.71 -19.34 -2.37
CA ALA A 359 -43.77 -18.73 -3.31
C ALA A 359 -44.05 -17.22 -3.53
N MET A 360 -45.31 -16.81 -3.58
CA MET A 360 -45.69 -15.39 -3.64
C MET A 360 -45.31 -14.64 -2.35
N ALA A 361 -45.46 -15.26 -1.18
CA ALA A 361 -45.06 -14.67 0.10
C ALA A 361 -43.53 -14.51 0.18
N GLU A 362 -42.76 -15.50 -0.27
CA GLU A 362 -41.30 -15.40 -0.37
C GLU A 362 -40.87 -14.32 -1.37
N SER A 363 -41.49 -14.27 -2.55
CA SER A 363 -41.24 -13.21 -3.53
C SER A 363 -41.51 -11.82 -2.95
N ASN A 364 -42.59 -11.66 -2.18
CA ASN A 364 -42.90 -10.39 -1.51
C ASN A 364 -41.89 -10.05 -0.40
N ARG A 365 -41.44 -11.02 0.39
CA ARG A 365 -40.35 -10.82 1.36
C ARG A 365 -39.06 -10.37 0.69
N HIS A 366 -38.71 -10.96 -0.45
CA HIS A 366 -37.55 -10.53 -1.23
C HIS A 366 -37.71 -9.11 -1.77
N LYS A 367 -38.90 -8.73 -2.26
CA LYS A 367 -39.18 -7.35 -2.69
C LYS A 367 -39.08 -6.34 -1.55
N GLU A 368 -39.61 -6.67 -0.37
CA GLU A 368 -39.51 -5.82 0.82
C GLU A 368 -38.05 -5.69 1.30
N SER A 369 -37.30 -6.78 1.29
CA SER A 369 -35.86 -6.77 1.60
C SER A 369 -35.09 -5.89 0.61
N LEU A 370 -35.40 -6.01 -0.68
CA LEU A 370 -34.75 -5.23 -1.74
C LEU A 370 -35.06 -3.73 -1.58
N ALA A 371 -36.32 -3.37 -1.32
CA ALA A 371 -36.72 -2.00 -1.03
C ALA A 371 -36.03 -1.44 0.22
N LYS A 372 -35.83 -2.26 1.26
CA LYS A 372 -35.09 -1.87 2.47
C LYS A 372 -33.61 -1.64 2.18
N THR A 373 -32.99 -2.50 1.35
CA THR A 373 -31.59 -2.31 0.93
C THR A 373 -31.41 -1.10 0.03
N GLU A 374 -32.35 -0.82 -0.89
CA GLU A 374 -32.34 0.38 -1.73
C GLU A 374 -32.51 1.65 -0.89
N SER A 375 -33.41 1.65 0.09
CA SER A 375 -33.57 2.73 1.05
C SER A 375 -32.28 2.98 1.85
N SER A 376 -31.64 1.90 2.32
CA SER A 376 -30.39 2.00 3.09
C SER A 376 -29.24 2.52 2.24
N LEU A 377 -29.12 2.05 0.99
CA LEU A 377 -28.13 2.52 0.02
C LEU A 377 -28.34 4.00 -0.34
N LYS A 378 -29.59 4.42 -0.53
CA LYS A 378 -29.89 5.84 -0.76
C LYS A 378 -29.50 6.71 0.43
N THR A 379 -29.78 6.24 1.65
CA THR A 379 -29.39 6.95 2.88
C THR A 379 -27.87 7.03 3.04
N SER A 380 -27.13 5.98 2.69
CA SER A 380 -25.66 5.99 2.75
C SER A 380 -25.06 6.87 1.65
N GLN A 381 -25.62 6.87 0.44
CA GLN A 381 -25.23 7.79 -0.64
C GLN A 381 -25.48 9.26 -0.27
N ASP A 382 -26.61 9.58 0.36
CA ASP A 382 -26.91 10.93 0.83
C ASP A 382 -25.93 11.36 1.94
N ARG A 383 -25.55 10.44 2.83
CA ARG A 383 -24.55 10.68 3.88
C ARG A 383 -23.13 10.86 3.33
N VAL A 384 -22.76 10.13 2.28
CA VAL A 384 -21.49 10.33 1.57
C VAL A 384 -21.47 11.72 0.91
N LYS A 385 -22.55 12.12 0.22
CA LYS A 385 -22.67 13.47 -0.35
C LYS A 385 -22.61 14.56 0.72
N GLU A 386 -23.24 14.34 1.88
CA GLU A 386 -23.16 15.27 3.01
C GLU A 386 -21.72 15.39 3.54
N LEU A 387 -21.00 14.28 3.67
CA LEU A 387 -19.60 14.25 4.09
C LEU A 387 -18.67 14.89 3.05
N GLU A 388 -18.93 14.72 1.76
CA GLU A 388 -18.20 15.39 0.67
C GLU A 388 -18.42 16.91 0.68
N VAL A 389 -19.65 17.36 0.94
CA VAL A 389 -19.98 18.79 1.11
C VAL A 389 -19.32 19.36 2.37
N GLN A 390 -19.29 18.60 3.48
CA GLN A 390 -18.60 18.99 4.71
C GLN A 390 -17.06 19.02 4.54
N ALA A 391 -16.49 18.09 3.77
CA ALA A 391 -15.06 18.03 3.46
C ALA A 391 -14.63 19.11 2.44
N GLY A 392 -15.53 19.53 1.54
CA GLY A 392 -15.29 20.60 0.57
C GLY A 392 -15.34 22.02 1.12
N SER A 393 -15.84 22.22 2.36
CA SER A 393 -16.19 23.56 2.88
C SER A 393 -15.18 24.19 3.87
N LYS A 394 -14.07 23.54 4.23
CA LYS A 394 -13.10 24.13 5.17
C LYS A 394 -11.65 23.93 4.72
N ARG A 395 -11.21 24.75 3.76
CA ARG A 395 -9.82 25.21 3.69
C ARG A 395 -9.78 26.73 3.85
N ARG A 396 -9.74 27.17 5.10
CA ARG A 396 -9.19 28.48 5.44
C ARG A 396 -7.73 28.34 5.85
N ARG A 397 -6.96 29.26 5.28
CA ARG A 397 -5.58 29.63 5.53
C ARG A 397 -5.35 30.11 6.97
N ASP A 398 -4.06 30.11 7.32
CA ASP A 398 -3.35 30.87 8.35
C ASP A 398 -3.15 30.18 9.72
N THR A 399 -1.91 29.73 9.97
CA THR A 399 -0.88 30.30 10.91
C THR A 399 -1.17 29.96 12.39
N SER A 400 -0.25 29.71 13.30
CA SER A 400 1.21 29.53 13.39
C SER A 400 1.46 29.21 14.89
N GLU A 401 2.66 28.72 15.20
CA GLU A 401 3.31 28.74 16.54
C GLU A 401 2.90 27.71 17.61
N GLY A 402 3.93 27.04 18.14
CA GLY A 402 4.06 26.83 19.57
C GLY A 402 3.65 25.46 20.12
N GLY A 403 4.29 24.38 19.66
CA GLY A 403 4.13 23.06 20.29
C GLY A 403 5.46 22.32 20.37
N ARG A 404 6.06 22.28 21.56
CA ARG A 404 7.37 21.68 21.85
C ARG A 404 7.48 20.26 21.28
N GLU A 405 8.47 20.11 20.41
CA GLU A 405 9.02 18.83 19.97
C GLU A 405 9.49 18.03 21.20
N ILE A 406 8.70 17.04 21.61
CA ILE A 406 9.23 15.92 22.40
C ILE A 406 9.84 14.98 21.38
N THR A 407 11.12 15.20 21.08
CA THR A 407 11.95 14.28 20.31
C THR A 407 12.11 13.01 21.14
N ILE A 408 11.17 12.07 21.02
CA ILE A 408 11.44 10.68 21.41
C ILE A 408 12.45 10.18 20.37
N PRO A 409 13.67 9.81 20.76
CA PRO A 409 14.63 9.27 19.82
C PRO A 409 14.10 7.89 19.41
N ALA A 410 13.39 7.84 18.28
CA ALA A 410 13.13 6.60 17.57
C ALA A 410 14.49 6.07 17.11
N LYS A 411 15.17 5.34 17.99
CA LYS A 411 16.21 4.40 17.62
C LYS A 411 15.55 3.45 16.62
N ARG A 412 15.68 3.73 15.33
CA ARG A 412 15.49 2.73 14.28
C ARG A 412 16.55 1.68 14.54
N ILE A 413 16.15 0.65 15.27
CA ILE A 413 16.93 -0.57 15.42
C ILE A 413 16.99 -1.16 14.01
N ARG A 414 18.06 -0.86 13.28
CA ARG A 414 18.42 -1.59 12.07
C ARG A 414 18.97 -2.92 12.55
N LEU A 415 18.09 -3.90 12.70
CA LEU A 415 18.50 -5.30 12.82
C LEU A 415 19.25 -5.64 11.51
N PRO A 416 20.47 -6.21 11.59
CA PRO A 416 21.13 -6.76 10.42
C PRO A 416 20.21 -7.78 9.76
N SER A 417 20.00 -7.67 8.44
CA SER A 417 19.06 -8.50 7.67
C SER A 417 19.30 -10.01 7.82
N ASP A 418 20.50 -10.40 8.23
CA ASP A 418 20.92 -11.80 8.43
C ASP A 418 20.86 -12.29 9.89
N SER A 419 20.41 -11.47 10.84
CA SER A 419 20.25 -11.92 12.22
C SER A 419 19.11 -12.94 12.35
N PRO A 420 19.22 -13.96 13.23
CA PRO A 420 18.13 -14.89 13.50
C PRO A 420 16.82 -14.18 13.88
N GLU A 421 16.94 -13.07 14.61
CA GLU A 421 15.84 -12.20 15.02
C GLU A 421 15.17 -11.50 13.83
N ALA A 422 15.96 -11.01 12.86
CA ALA A 422 15.41 -10.42 11.63
C ALA A 422 14.67 -11.46 10.78
N ARG A 423 15.15 -12.71 10.74
CA ARG A 423 14.45 -13.82 10.03
C ARG A 423 13.12 -14.14 10.68
N ILE A 424 13.08 -14.27 12.01
CA ILE A 424 11.84 -14.50 12.77
C ILE A 424 10.85 -13.35 12.53
N TRP A 425 11.32 -12.10 12.55
CA TRP A 425 10.47 -10.95 12.25
C TRP A 425 9.97 -10.93 10.81
N SER A 426 10.81 -11.27 9.83
CA SER A 426 10.42 -11.36 8.42
C SER A 426 9.33 -12.41 8.23
N THR A 427 9.49 -13.60 8.82
CA THR A 427 8.48 -14.66 8.78
C THR A 427 7.17 -14.21 9.43
N LYS A 428 7.22 -13.57 10.62
CA LYS A 428 6.02 -13.03 11.29
C LYS A 428 5.28 -12.01 10.43
N VAL A 429 6.01 -11.13 9.75
CA VAL A 429 5.44 -10.11 8.86
C VAL A 429 4.84 -10.73 7.60
N GLU A 430 5.50 -11.74 7.02
CA GLU A 430 4.98 -12.46 5.85
C GLU A 430 3.70 -13.25 6.18
N CYS A 431 3.66 -13.95 7.31
CA CYS A 431 2.45 -14.63 7.78
C CYS A 431 1.32 -13.64 8.00
N LEU A 432 1.58 -12.50 8.66
CA LEU A 432 0.58 -11.45 8.83
C LEU A 432 0.10 -10.90 7.48
N TYR A 433 1.01 -10.68 6.53
CA TYR A 433 0.65 -10.19 5.21
C TYR A 433 -0.29 -11.18 4.49
N ARG A 434 -0.06 -12.49 4.61
CA ARG A 434 -0.97 -13.51 4.06
C ARG A 434 -2.35 -13.44 4.71
N VAL A 435 -2.40 -13.42 6.04
CA VAL A 435 -3.65 -13.31 6.81
C VAL A 435 -4.42 -12.04 6.41
N LEU A 436 -3.77 -10.87 6.40
CA LEU A 436 -4.43 -9.60 6.06
C LEU A 436 -4.79 -9.46 4.58
N ARG A 437 -4.16 -10.26 3.69
CA ARG A 437 -4.53 -10.33 2.27
C ARG A 437 -5.79 -11.16 2.07
N GLN A 438 -5.99 -12.19 2.88
CA GLN A 438 -7.14 -13.09 2.79
C GLN A 438 -8.32 -12.61 3.64
N PHE A 439 -8.03 -11.98 4.78
CA PHE A 439 -9.02 -11.60 5.78
C PHE A 439 -9.01 -10.10 6.07
N ARG A 440 -10.21 -9.53 6.12
CA ARG A 440 -10.44 -8.13 6.51
C ARG A 440 -10.81 -8.09 7.99
N LEU A 441 -9.90 -7.60 8.82
CA LEU A 441 -10.14 -7.39 10.25
C LEU A 441 -10.88 -6.07 10.48
N ILE A 442 -12.01 -6.11 11.18
CA ILE A 442 -12.88 -4.96 11.38
C ILE A 442 -13.11 -4.75 12.87
N CYS A 443 -12.72 -3.58 13.39
CA CYS A 443 -13.05 -3.17 14.74
C CYS A 443 -14.42 -2.50 14.72
N THR A 444 -15.41 -3.07 15.44
CA THR A 444 -16.72 -2.45 15.59
C THR A 444 -16.61 -1.13 16.39
N PRO A 445 -17.57 -0.19 16.27
CA PRO A 445 -17.50 1.09 16.99
C PRO A 445 -17.43 0.96 18.52
N ASP A 446 -17.90 -0.16 19.06
CA ASP A 446 -17.91 -0.56 20.46
C ASP A 446 -16.75 -1.51 20.84
N ALA A 447 -15.79 -1.72 19.93
CA ALA A 447 -14.78 -2.77 20.06
C ALA A 447 -13.78 -2.59 21.20
N ASN A 448 -13.67 -1.41 21.82
CA ASN A 448 -12.69 -1.08 22.88
C ASN A 448 -11.25 -1.55 22.58
N ILE A 449 -10.87 -1.64 21.31
CA ILE A 449 -9.55 -2.05 20.83
C ILE A 449 -9.26 -1.33 19.52
N SER A 450 -8.00 -0.93 19.33
CA SER A 450 -7.53 -0.36 18.07
C SER A 450 -7.18 -1.45 17.06
N LEU A 451 -7.23 -1.12 15.77
CA LEU A 451 -6.81 -2.06 14.71
C LEU A 451 -5.35 -2.50 14.89
N GLY A 452 -4.47 -1.63 15.39
CA GLY A 452 -3.08 -1.99 15.67
C GLY A 452 -2.94 -3.06 16.75
N GLU A 453 -3.76 -2.99 17.81
CA GLU A 453 -3.79 -4.00 18.88
C GLU A 453 -4.40 -5.31 18.38
N VAL A 454 -5.43 -5.25 17.52
CA VAL A 454 -5.98 -6.43 16.84
C VAL A 454 -4.90 -7.13 16.02
N VAL A 455 -4.16 -6.38 15.20
CA VAL A 455 -3.06 -6.93 14.40
C VAL A 455 -1.98 -7.54 15.29
N ALA A 456 -1.66 -6.91 16.41
CA ALA A 456 -0.70 -7.45 17.38
C ALA A 456 -1.20 -8.79 17.97
N LYS A 457 -2.48 -8.91 18.29
CA LYS A 457 -3.07 -10.16 18.80
C LYS A 457 -2.99 -11.30 17.79
N PHE A 458 -3.26 -11.01 16.51
CA PHE A 458 -3.10 -12.01 15.45
C PHE A 458 -1.63 -12.40 15.23
N LEU A 459 -0.70 -11.44 15.32
CA LEU A 459 0.74 -11.73 15.26
C LEU A 459 1.23 -12.60 16.43
N GLU A 460 0.71 -12.36 17.64
CA GLU A 460 1.02 -13.17 18.82
C GLU A 460 0.54 -14.61 18.65
N ALA A 461 -0.67 -14.80 18.13
CA ALA A 461 -1.27 -16.13 17.94
C ALA A 461 -0.65 -16.92 16.78
N PHE A 462 -0.32 -16.26 15.66
CA PHE A 462 0.05 -16.94 14.41
C PHE A 462 1.52 -16.75 14.00
N GLY A 463 2.33 -16.12 14.84
CA GLY A 463 3.68 -15.68 14.47
C GLY A 463 4.73 -16.79 14.28
N GLU A 464 4.43 -18.06 14.57
CA GLU A 464 5.45 -19.12 14.58
C GLU A 464 5.15 -20.31 13.65
N GLN A 465 3.96 -20.38 13.05
CA GLN A 465 3.53 -21.49 12.17
C GLN A 465 2.53 -20.99 11.11
N ASP A 466 2.51 -21.63 9.93
CA ASP A 466 1.53 -21.36 8.87
C ASP A 466 0.13 -21.80 9.35
N HIS A 467 -0.70 -20.83 9.73
CA HIS A 467 -2.01 -21.04 10.33
C HIS A 467 -3.15 -20.39 9.51
N ASP A 468 -2.96 -20.24 8.21
CA ASP A 468 -3.97 -19.66 7.32
C ASP A 468 -5.23 -20.56 7.27
N GLU A 469 -5.07 -21.88 7.23
CA GLU A 469 -6.16 -22.87 7.21
C GLU A 469 -7.15 -22.73 8.39
N PRO A 470 -6.71 -22.69 9.66
CA PRO A 470 -7.53 -22.39 10.84
C PRO A 470 -8.49 -21.19 10.72
N LEU A 471 -8.04 -20.09 10.12
CA LEU A 471 -8.85 -18.88 9.95
C LEU A 471 -9.84 -19.01 8.79
N ILE A 472 -9.48 -19.74 7.74
CA ILE A 472 -10.38 -20.04 6.62
C ILE A 472 -11.56 -20.87 7.15
N ASP A 473 -11.26 -21.94 7.89
CA ASP A 473 -12.27 -22.79 8.53
C ASP A 473 -13.18 -21.96 9.43
N PHE A 474 -12.63 -21.02 10.21
CA PHE A 474 -13.43 -20.10 11.03
C PHE A 474 -14.41 -19.26 10.23
N VAL A 475 -13.96 -18.62 9.14
CA VAL A 475 -14.82 -17.76 8.32
C VAL A 475 -15.86 -18.57 7.54
N ASP A 476 -15.58 -19.84 7.25
CA ASP A 476 -16.52 -20.71 6.55
C ASP A 476 -17.56 -21.36 7.45
N ASP A 477 -17.15 -21.85 8.62
CA ASP A 477 -18.01 -22.68 9.46
C ASP A 477 -18.63 -21.93 10.65
N ALA A 478 -18.02 -20.83 11.14
CA ALA A 478 -18.54 -20.15 12.33
C ALA A 478 -19.83 -19.37 12.02
N PRO A 479 -20.94 -19.63 12.73
CA PRO A 479 -22.18 -18.87 12.58
C PRO A 479 -21.98 -17.36 12.73
N VAL A 480 -22.55 -16.61 11.80
CA VAL A 480 -22.55 -15.13 11.83
C VAL A 480 -23.33 -14.63 13.05
N GLY A 481 -22.78 -13.64 13.74
CA GLY A 481 -23.39 -13.02 14.93
C GLY A 481 -22.98 -13.64 16.27
N ASN A 482 -22.34 -14.81 16.25
CA ASN A 482 -21.75 -15.41 17.44
C ASN A 482 -20.35 -14.85 17.71
N TRP A 483 -20.02 -14.66 19.00
CA TRP A 483 -18.70 -14.22 19.44
C TRP A 483 -17.90 -15.39 20.00
N TYR A 484 -16.61 -15.43 19.68
CA TYR A 484 -15.71 -16.49 20.10
C TYR A 484 -14.47 -15.92 20.79
N CYS A 485 -13.96 -16.63 21.78
CA CYS A 485 -12.69 -16.29 22.42
C CYS A 485 -11.53 -16.60 21.47
N PHE A 486 -10.85 -15.56 20.96
CA PHE A 486 -9.79 -15.71 19.98
C PHE A 486 -8.60 -16.53 20.51
N GLN A 487 -8.19 -16.28 21.77
CA GLN A 487 -7.06 -16.98 22.36
C GLN A 487 -7.35 -18.49 22.49
N HIS A 488 -8.56 -18.84 22.93
CA HIS A 488 -8.97 -20.24 23.06
C HIS A 488 -9.04 -20.94 21.70
N LEU A 489 -9.52 -20.23 20.67
CA LEU A 489 -9.51 -20.71 19.29
C LEU A 489 -8.09 -20.93 18.77
N ALA A 490 -7.17 -20.00 19.02
CA ALA A 490 -5.77 -20.10 18.61
C ALA A 490 -5.05 -21.27 19.31
N ASP A 491 -5.23 -21.42 20.63
CA ASP A 491 -4.58 -22.46 21.43
C ASP A 491 -5.05 -23.88 21.06
N HIS A 492 -6.29 -24.02 20.58
CA HIS A 492 -6.86 -25.29 20.11
C HIS A 492 -6.84 -25.46 18.58
N LEU A 493 -6.02 -24.66 17.88
CA LEU A 493 -5.75 -24.75 16.44
C LEU A 493 -7.00 -24.62 15.54
N MET A 494 -8.08 -23.97 15.99
CA MET A 494 -9.37 -23.77 15.27
C MET A 494 -10.04 -25.02 14.66
N PHE A 495 -9.47 -26.23 14.76
CA PHE A 495 -9.99 -27.47 14.16
C PHE A 495 -11.37 -27.90 14.71
N SER A 496 -11.87 -27.20 15.70
CA SER A 496 -13.18 -27.46 16.27
C SER A 496 -13.88 -26.15 16.62
N ILE A 497 -14.35 -25.44 15.59
CA ILE A 497 -15.48 -24.49 15.74
C ILE A 497 -16.72 -25.23 16.29
N ARG A 498 -16.73 -26.57 16.18
CA ARG A 498 -17.68 -27.46 16.83
C ARG A 498 -17.43 -27.63 18.34
N ASN A 499 -16.32 -27.16 18.89
CA ASN A 499 -16.07 -27.14 20.32
C ASN A 499 -16.75 -25.90 20.89
N THR A 500 -17.86 -26.13 21.60
CA THR A 500 -18.68 -25.10 22.24
C THR A 500 -17.91 -24.25 23.25
N ASP A 501 -16.73 -24.68 23.68
CA ASP A 501 -15.96 -24.03 24.75
C ASP A 501 -15.35 -22.68 24.34
N ALA A 502 -15.16 -22.44 23.03
CA ALA A 502 -14.71 -21.15 22.53
C ALA A 502 -15.86 -20.14 22.31
N LEU A 503 -17.10 -20.63 22.23
CA LEU A 503 -18.28 -19.81 22.04
C LEU A 503 -18.57 -19.00 23.31
N ILE A 504 -18.85 -17.72 23.13
CA ILE A 504 -19.18 -16.80 24.22
C ILE A 504 -20.70 -16.70 24.29
N GLU A 505 -21.27 -17.48 25.19
CA GLU A 505 -22.68 -17.39 25.57
C GLU A 505 -22.85 -16.34 26.68
N ASP A 506 -23.96 -15.61 26.67
CA ASP A 506 -24.29 -14.60 27.69
C ASP A 506 -23.27 -13.47 27.89
N ASP A 507 -22.47 -13.17 26.86
CA ASP A 507 -21.52 -12.05 26.83
C ASP A 507 -20.38 -12.18 27.87
N GLU A 508 -20.14 -13.38 28.43
CA GLU A 508 -19.07 -13.73 29.37
C GLU A 508 -18.17 -14.86 28.83
N CYS A 509 -16.85 -14.71 28.92
CA CYS A 509 -15.92 -15.76 28.50
C CYS A 509 -15.57 -16.68 29.67
N TYR A 510 -15.81 -17.98 29.53
CA TYR A 510 -15.47 -18.97 30.55
C TYR A 510 -13.96 -19.12 30.80
N VAL A 511 -13.12 -18.73 29.83
CA VAL A 511 -11.66 -18.86 29.90
C VAL A 511 -11.01 -17.64 30.58
N HIS A 512 -11.51 -16.43 30.29
CA HIS A 512 -10.88 -15.19 30.73
C HIS A 512 -11.80 -14.42 31.67
N LYS A 513 -11.34 -14.17 32.90
CA LYS A 513 -12.16 -13.53 33.96
C LYS A 513 -12.18 -12.01 33.93
N ASP A 514 -11.15 -11.38 33.36
CA ASP A 514 -10.97 -9.92 33.43
C ASP A 514 -11.26 -9.25 32.08
N SER A 515 -10.61 -9.73 31.01
CA SER A 515 -10.88 -9.27 29.65
C SER A 515 -10.61 -10.37 28.64
N CYS A 516 -11.33 -10.33 27.51
CA CYS A 516 -11.20 -11.30 26.44
C CYS A 516 -11.15 -10.60 25.08
N PHE A 517 -10.18 -10.98 24.27
CA PHE A 517 -10.19 -10.64 22.85
C PHE A 517 -11.12 -11.61 22.12
N GLN A 518 -12.15 -11.06 21.48
CA GLN A 518 -13.24 -11.80 20.88
C GLN A 518 -13.29 -11.54 19.37
N ILE A 519 -13.59 -12.59 18.61
CA ILE A 519 -13.80 -12.51 17.16
C ILE A 519 -15.16 -13.04 16.76
N SER A 520 -15.71 -12.52 15.65
CA SER A 520 -16.98 -12.97 15.07
C SER A 520 -16.90 -12.97 13.55
N ASN A 521 -17.56 -13.95 12.92
CA ASN A 521 -17.66 -14.03 11.47
C ASN A 521 -18.58 -12.91 10.95
N ALA A 522 -18.09 -12.14 9.96
CA ALA A 522 -18.80 -11.03 9.34
C ALA A 522 -19.08 -11.24 7.84
N LYS A 523 -18.98 -12.49 7.34
CA LYS A 523 -19.14 -12.87 5.93
C LYS A 523 -20.40 -12.30 5.27
N ASP A 524 -21.54 -12.31 5.96
CA ASP A 524 -22.81 -11.85 5.41
C ASP A 524 -22.99 -10.32 5.43
N VAL A 525 -22.19 -9.60 6.22
CA VAL A 525 -22.34 -8.14 6.40
C VAL A 525 -21.32 -7.36 5.57
N GLU A 526 -20.06 -7.80 5.57
CA GLU A 526 -18.93 -7.07 4.96
C GLU A 526 -18.27 -7.83 3.81
N GLY A 527 -18.78 -9.02 3.48
CA GLY A 527 -18.27 -9.90 2.43
C GLY A 527 -17.35 -11.00 2.97
N TYR A 528 -17.10 -12.00 2.12
CA TYR A 528 -16.25 -13.16 2.43
C TYR A 528 -14.87 -12.74 2.95
N GLY A 529 -14.39 -13.42 4.00
CA GLY A 529 -13.11 -13.10 4.62
C GLY A 529 -13.17 -11.99 5.69
N SER A 530 -14.34 -11.47 6.04
CA SER A 530 -14.45 -10.40 7.04
C SER A 530 -14.61 -10.94 8.46
N ILE A 531 -13.82 -10.41 9.41
CA ILE A 531 -13.83 -10.81 10.83
C ILE A 531 -14.01 -9.58 11.71
N TYR A 532 -15.08 -9.55 12.51
CA TYR A 532 -15.24 -8.54 13.55
C TYR A 532 -14.38 -8.86 14.76
N CYS A 533 -13.73 -7.85 15.32
CA CYS A 533 -12.81 -7.95 16.45
C CYS A 533 -13.23 -6.98 17.55
N ARG A 534 -13.26 -7.45 18.80
CA ARG A 534 -13.47 -6.59 19.99
C ARG A 534 -12.68 -7.08 21.19
N LEU A 535 -12.37 -6.17 22.11
CA LEU A 535 -11.90 -6.47 23.45
C LEU A 535 -13.04 -6.21 24.43
N LYS A 536 -13.51 -7.26 25.09
CA LYS A 536 -14.54 -7.15 26.12
C LYS A 536 -13.88 -7.18 27.49
N GLU A 537 -14.13 -6.18 28.31
CA GLU A 537 -13.79 -6.19 29.73
C GLU A 537 -14.98 -6.70 30.52
N TYR A 538 -14.74 -7.68 31.39
CA TYR A 538 -15.75 -8.18 32.32
C TYR A 538 -15.62 -7.36 33.59
N SER A 539 -16.62 -6.53 33.87
CA SER A 539 -16.69 -5.87 35.16
C SER A 539 -16.86 -6.96 36.21
N CYS A 540 -15.79 -7.28 36.93
CA CYS A 540 -15.86 -8.11 38.11
C CYS A 540 -16.76 -7.35 39.10
N GLN A 541 -18.07 -7.62 39.06
CA GLN A 541 -18.98 -7.13 40.07
C GLN A 541 -18.55 -7.81 41.35
N VAL A 542 -17.70 -7.12 42.12
CA VAL A 542 -17.48 -7.44 43.52
C VAL A 542 -18.85 -7.37 44.16
N LYS A 543 -19.50 -8.53 44.32
CA LYS A 543 -20.65 -8.70 45.19
C LYS A 543 -20.19 -8.24 46.57
N ARG A 544 -20.50 -6.99 46.92
CA ARG A 544 -20.42 -6.50 48.29
C ARG A 544 -21.63 -6.99 49.07
#